data_AF-A0A2E7QNP5-F1
#
_entry.id   AF-A0A2E7QNP5-F1
#
_cell.length_a   1.000
_cell.length_b   1.000
_cell.length_c   1.000
_cell.angle_alpha   90.00
_cell.angle_beta   90.00
_cell.angle_gamma   90.00
#
_symmetry.space_group_name_H-M   'P 1'
#
loop_
_entity.id
_entity.type
_entity.pdbx_description
1 polymer ?
#
loop_
_entity_poly.entity_id
_entity_poly.type
_entity_poly.pdbx_seq_one_letter_code
_entity_poly.pdbx_strand_id
1 'polypeptide(L)'
;MPRNILFKLIATTAILYGGAMSAEDWPQFRGLNSSGISSSRNLPVKFSHEDKVLWRAKLGDGIGSAVIAGGRVFNTGMTDKEVFTVFCHDAKTGREFWRKNFPTGKLARITPPNSHASSTPAADGKRVYVYFSMLGLVALDAKTGDQVWQHKLPLPAYLMDWGAGASPVVYKDRVYFCQDDDLASYVMALDAKTGKPVWRTAREDMLAGYATPVICTVNNQTDLVVAGSGKLKGYDPETGAERWTCNTLLRTIMTSPVVVGDTIYMAVQSYGDRQRTLKFALLQWLDTNQDGRLERAETPKEFHVKFDRSDTNKDKALDAKEIETAFQHPNNMVGGGNTIQAVRGGGRGDVTRTHVRWNIDNKAPSNLASPLVFNDRLYVVKSGGLSSCFDAANGKTHWDRTRLRAYGDYYASPIAADNKVFITSRNGFVIVLDGGGSELKILAKNDMDEEILATPSIADSRLFFRTRTGIICVSNEAK
;
A
#
# COMPACT_ATOMS: atom_id res chain seq x y z
N MET A 1 -24.54 -62.88 -32.02
CA MET A 1 -23.09 -62.66 -31.85
C MET A 1 -22.72 -61.30 -32.43
N PRO A 2 -21.64 -60.65 -31.95
CA PRO A 2 -21.52 -59.63 -30.88
C PRO A 2 -21.78 -58.19 -31.41
N ARG A 3 -22.01 -57.15 -30.58
CA ARG A 3 -20.98 -56.39 -29.86
C ARG A 3 -21.59 -55.43 -28.85
N ASN A 4 -21.15 -55.57 -27.59
CA ASN A 4 -21.30 -54.62 -26.51
C ASN A 4 -20.46 -53.35 -26.77
N ILE A 5 -21.04 -52.17 -26.57
CA ILE A 5 -20.29 -50.95 -26.24
C ILE A 5 -20.97 -50.31 -25.03
N LEU A 6 -20.39 -50.57 -23.86
CA LEU A 6 -20.76 -49.95 -22.59
C LEU A 6 -19.89 -48.70 -22.42
N PHE A 7 -20.46 -47.51 -22.61
CA PHE A 7 -19.79 -46.25 -22.28
C PHE A 7 -19.73 -46.12 -20.74
N LYS A 8 -18.55 -46.34 -20.16
CA LYS A 8 -18.27 -45.94 -18.77
C LYS A 8 -18.07 -44.43 -18.73
N LEU A 9 -19.05 -43.71 -18.18
CA LEU A 9 -18.90 -42.32 -17.79
C LEU A 9 -18.00 -42.26 -16.55
N ILE A 10 -16.73 -41.89 -16.72
CA ILE A 10 -15.84 -41.55 -15.60
C ILE A 10 -16.19 -40.12 -15.22
N ALA A 11 -16.93 -39.95 -14.12
CA ALA A 11 -17.14 -38.66 -13.49
C ALA A 11 -15.84 -38.27 -12.77
N THR A 12 -15.04 -37.43 -13.42
CA THR A 12 -13.85 -36.83 -12.80
C THR A 12 -14.31 -35.70 -11.88
N THR A 13 -14.50 -36.00 -10.59
CA THR A 13 -14.73 -34.98 -9.56
C THR A 13 -13.45 -34.19 -9.37
N ALA A 14 -13.37 -33.01 -10.02
CA ALA A 14 -12.30 -32.06 -9.78
C ALA A 14 -12.49 -31.45 -8.38
N ILE A 15 -11.74 -31.96 -7.40
CA ILE A 15 -11.66 -31.34 -6.07
C ILE A 15 -10.77 -30.10 -6.20
N LEU A 16 -11.43 -28.94 -6.37
CA LEU A 16 -10.80 -27.63 -6.27
C LEU A 16 -10.39 -27.38 -4.82
N TYR A 17 -9.15 -27.70 -4.45
CA TYR A 17 -8.52 -27.22 -3.22
C TYR A 17 -8.07 -25.76 -3.36
N GLY A 18 -9.05 -24.86 -3.57
CA GLY A 18 -8.88 -23.45 -3.23
C GLY A 18 -9.06 -23.33 -1.73
N GLY A 19 -8.02 -22.92 -0.99
CA GLY A 19 -8.22 -22.52 0.40
C GLY A 19 -9.09 -21.27 0.38
N ALA A 20 -10.38 -21.42 0.66
CA ALA A 20 -11.26 -20.27 0.79
C ALA A 20 -10.80 -19.49 2.02
N MET A 21 -10.32 -18.27 1.81
CA MET A 21 -10.23 -17.31 2.90
C MET A 21 -11.62 -17.12 3.50
N SER A 22 -11.67 -16.97 4.82
CA SER A 22 -12.93 -16.66 5.49
C SER A 22 -13.35 -15.25 5.12
N ALA A 23 -14.67 -14.99 5.06
CA ALA A 23 -15.22 -13.66 4.76
C ALA A 23 -14.75 -12.56 5.74
N GLU A 24 -14.13 -12.93 6.85
CA GLU A 24 -13.66 -12.01 7.89
C GLU A 24 -12.12 -11.80 7.90
N ASP A 25 -11.37 -12.39 6.98
CA ASP A 25 -9.91 -12.20 6.89
C ASP A 25 -9.52 -10.77 6.45
N TRP A 26 -8.34 -10.31 6.88
CA TRP A 26 -7.72 -9.04 6.51
C TRP A 26 -6.31 -9.31 5.94
N PRO A 27 -6.20 -9.86 4.72
CA PRO A 27 -5.02 -10.58 4.25
C PRO A 27 -3.81 -9.72 3.86
N GLN A 28 -3.96 -8.41 3.72
CA GLN A 28 -2.92 -7.52 3.18
C GLN A 28 -3.17 -6.08 3.64
N PHE A 29 -2.32 -5.15 3.19
CA PHE A 29 -2.51 -3.72 3.48
C PHE A 29 -3.94 -3.27 3.20
N ARG A 30 -4.61 -2.72 4.23
CA ARG A 30 -6.02 -2.31 4.20
C ARG A 30 -7.02 -3.42 3.81
N GLY A 31 -6.71 -4.67 4.08
CA GLY A 31 -7.62 -5.80 3.90
C GLY A 31 -7.78 -6.18 2.43
N LEU A 32 -8.92 -6.81 2.10
CA LEU A 32 -9.19 -7.29 0.75
C LEU A 32 -9.08 -6.16 -0.27
N ASN A 33 -8.20 -6.37 -1.26
CA ASN A 33 -7.92 -5.42 -2.34
C ASN A 33 -7.56 -3.99 -1.86
N SER A 34 -7.00 -3.87 -0.66
CA SER A 34 -6.65 -2.60 -0.01
C SER A 34 -7.80 -1.61 0.17
N SER A 35 -9.04 -2.10 0.19
CA SER A 35 -10.26 -1.29 0.29
C SER A 35 -10.40 -0.54 1.61
N GLY A 36 -9.89 -1.09 2.71
CA GLY A 36 -10.12 -0.62 4.08
C GLY A 36 -11.48 -1.02 4.64
N ILE A 37 -12.16 -1.99 4.01
CA ILE A 37 -13.53 -2.41 4.40
C ILE A 37 -13.50 -3.85 4.91
N SER A 38 -14.26 -4.11 5.98
CA SER A 38 -14.56 -5.46 6.46
C SER A 38 -16.07 -5.69 6.58
N SER A 39 -16.48 -6.95 6.43
CA SER A 39 -17.86 -7.38 6.71
C SER A 39 -18.09 -7.73 8.19
N SER A 40 -17.09 -7.58 9.07
CA SER A 40 -17.26 -7.76 10.52
C SER A 40 -18.41 -6.92 11.08
N ARG A 41 -18.97 -7.40 12.19
CA ARG A 41 -20.07 -6.75 12.94
C ARG A 41 -19.68 -6.63 14.41
N ASN A 42 -20.56 -6.05 15.24
CA ASN A 42 -20.37 -5.96 16.68
C ASN A 42 -19.03 -5.31 17.10
N LEU A 43 -18.58 -4.30 16.34
CA LEU A 43 -17.33 -3.62 16.65
C LEU A 43 -17.52 -2.59 17.78
N PRO A 44 -16.56 -2.47 18.71
CA PRO A 44 -16.66 -1.54 19.83
C PRO A 44 -16.65 -0.09 19.34
N VAL A 45 -17.53 0.73 19.90
CA VAL A 45 -17.56 2.19 19.66
C VAL A 45 -16.65 2.92 20.65
N LYS A 46 -16.81 2.60 21.94
CA LYS A 46 -15.98 3.10 23.05
C LYS A 46 -15.03 1.99 23.50
N PHE A 47 -13.76 2.34 23.63
CA PHE A 47 -12.64 1.50 24.08
C PHE A 47 -11.44 2.39 24.45
N SER A 48 -10.37 1.81 25.00
CA SER A 48 -9.11 2.53 25.24
C SER A 48 -7.93 1.57 25.21
N HIS A 49 -6.76 2.04 25.65
CA HIS A 49 -5.63 1.20 25.95
C HIS A 49 -5.85 0.22 27.12
N GLU A 50 -6.90 0.39 27.92
CA GLU A 50 -7.23 -0.49 29.04
C GLU A 50 -8.62 -1.12 28.87
N ASP A 51 -9.58 -0.36 28.35
CA ASP A 51 -10.95 -0.80 28.15
C ASP A 51 -11.10 -1.60 26.85
N LYS A 52 -11.81 -2.73 26.95
CA LYS A 52 -12.08 -3.68 25.87
C LYS A 52 -10.86 -4.30 25.19
N VAL A 53 -9.71 -4.27 25.86
CA VAL A 53 -8.50 -4.95 25.37
C VAL A 53 -8.64 -6.46 25.61
N LEU A 54 -8.66 -7.23 24.52
CA LEU A 54 -8.62 -8.70 24.59
C LEU A 54 -7.23 -9.20 24.91
N TRP A 55 -6.22 -8.64 24.24
CA TRP A 55 -4.82 -9.01 24.44
C TRP A 55 -3.89 -7.94 23.85
N ARG A 56 -2.63 -7.99 24.29
CA ARG A 56 -1.53 -7.16 23.80
C ARG A 56 -0.29 -8.04 23.59
N ALA A 57 0.54 -7.68 22.61
CA ALA A 57 1.83 -8.30 22.42
C ALA A 57 2.91 -7.25 22.14
N LYS A 58 4.09 -7.44 22.75
CA LYS A 58 5.26 -6.61 22.47
C LYS A 58 5.92 -7.08 21.17
N LEU A 59 6.20 -6.12 20.31
CA LEU A 59 6.90 -6.30 19.05
C LEU A 59 8.21 -5.49 19.07
N GLY A 60 8.81 -5.32 17.90
CA GLY A 60 9.91 -4.39 17.68
C GLY A 60 9.43 -3.06 17.08
N ASP A 61 10.37 -2.16 16.77
CA ASP A 61 10.08 -0.93 16.01
C ASP A 61 9.49 -1.28 14.64
N GLY A 62 8.32 -0.76 14.30
CA GLY A 62 7.68 -1.04 13.01
C GLY A 62 6.36 -0.31 12.84
N ILE A 63 5.97 -0.11 11.58
CA ILE A 63 4.74 0.60 11.23
C ILE A 63 3.92 -0.10 10.13
N GLY A 64 4.31 -1.30 9.71
CA GLY A 64 3.49 -2.14 8.84
C GLY A 64 2.24 -2.65 9.57
N SER A 65 1.08 -2.61 8.91
CA SER A 65 -0.19 -3.04 9.48
C SER A 65 -0.19 -4.52 9.90
N ALA A 66 -1.10 -4.87 10.81
CA ALA A 66 -1.40 -6.28 11.07
C ALA A 66 -2.10 -6.90 9.86
N VAL A 67 -1.84 -8.19 9.61
CA VAL A 67 -2.58 -8.98 8.63
C VAL A 67 -3.22 -10.16 9.31
N ILE A 68 -4.48 -10.41 9.01
CA ILE A 68 -5.23 -11.52 9.58
C ILE A 68 -5.62 -12.48 8.46
N ALA A 69 -5.22 -13.74 8.60
CA ALA A 69 -5.61 -14.80 7.67
C ALA A 69 -5.70 -16.14 8.39
N GLY A 70 -6.84 -16.82 8.28
CA GLY A 70 -7.03 -18.16 8.84
C GLY A 70 -6.80 -18.22 10.37
N GLY A 71 -7.33 -17.22 11.09
CA GLY A 71 -7.23 -17.11 12.56
C GLY A 71 -5.85 -16.73 13.10
N ARG A 72 -4.92 -16.31 12.23
CA ARG A 72 -3.57 -15.84 12.60
C ARG A 72 -3.41 -14.37 12.34
N VAL A 73 -2.67 -13.69 13.22
CA VAL A 73 -2.22 -12.31 13.05
C VAL A 73 -0.74 -12.31 12.72
N PHE A 74 -0.37 -11.72 11.59
CA PHE A 74 1.00 -11.50 11.16
C PHE A 74 1.40 -10.04 11.33
N ASN A 75 2.56 -9.82 11.94
CA ASN A 75 3.18 -8.51 12.08
C ASN A 75 4.68 -8.55 11.78
N THR A 76 5.24 -7.38 11.51
CA THR A 76 6.66 -7.18 11.31
C THR A 76 7.21 -6.14 12.30
N GLY A 77 8.50 -6.26 12.63
CA GLY A 77 9.19 -5.28 13.47
C GLY A 77 10.69 -5.52 13.55
N MET A 78 11.44 -4.44 13.80
CA MET A 78 12.86 -4.47 14.14
C MET A 78 13.02 -4.74 15.63
N THR A 79 13.44 -5.96 15.99
CA THR A 79 13.62 -6.37 17.39
C THR A 79 14.99 -6.03 17.96
N ASP A 80 15.92 -5.69 17.07
CA ASP A 80 17.25 -5.18 17.38
C ASP A 80 17.72 -4.30 16.19
N LYS A 81 18.89 -3.66 16.31
CA LYS A 81 19.47 -2.73 15.32
C LYS A 81 19.54 -3.30 13.91
N GLU A 82 19.83 -4.60 13.77
CA GLU A 82 19.97 -5.28 12.47
C GLU A 82 19.20 -6.62 12.44
N VAL A 83 18.10 -6.70 13.19
CA VAL A 83 17.26 -7.91 13.24
C VAL A 83 15.82 -7.55 12.92
N PHE A 84 15.38 -7.97 11.74
CA PHE A 84 13.99 -7.89 11.30
C PHE A 84 13.26 -9.17 11.70
N THR A 85 12.08 -9.05 12.29
CA THR A 85 11.31 -10.18 12.81
C THR A 85 9.90 -10.19 12.23
N VAL A 86 9.46 -11.37 11.79
CA VAL A 86 8.08 -11.67 11.43
C VAL A 86 7.45 -12.44 12.58
N PHE A 87 6.31 -11.98 13.06
CA PHE A 87 5.58 -12.58 14.17
C PHE A 87 4.29 -13.22 13.68
N CYS A 88 3.89 -14.33 14.29
CA CYS A 88 2.58 -14.94 14.10
C CYS A 88 1.94 -15.21 15.46
N HIS A 89 0.78 -14.58 15.69
CA HIS A 89 -0.02 -14.79 16.88
C HIS A 89 -1.38 -15.39 16.53
N ASP A 90 -2.01 -16.04 17.50
CA ASP A 90 -3.42 -16.42 17.46
C ASP A 90 -4.29 -15.15 17.52
N ALA A 91 -5.18 -14.96 16.54
CA ALA A 91 -5.96 -13.74 16.42
C ALA A 91 -6.92 -13.51 17.59
N LYS A 92 -7.38 -14.60 18.22
CA LYS A 92 -8.35 -14.54 19.32
C LYS A 92 -7.68 -14.30 20.67
N THR A 93 -6.54 -14.94 20.91
CA THR A 93 -5.93 -15.01 22.24
C THR A 93 -4.63 -14.23 22.38
N GLY A 94 -4.01 -13.81 21.26
CA GLY A 94 -2.70 -13.15 21.26
C GLY A 94 -1.53 -14.08 21.57
N ARG A 95 -1.78 -15.39 21.75
CA ARG A 95 -0.72 -16.38 21.96
C ARG A 95 0.19 -16.44 20.73
N GLU A 96 1.48 -16.28 20.92
CA GLU A 96 2.45 -16.48 19.85
C GLU A 96 2.47 -17.93 19.38
N PHE A 97 2.33 -18.15 18.07
CA PHE A 97 2.57 -19.44 17.44
C PHE A 97 4.04 -19.61 17.07
N TRP A 98 4.62 -18.58 16.46
CA TRP A 98 6.02 -18.55 16.08
C TRP A 98 6.48 -17.11 15.82
N ARG A 99 7.80 -16.91 15.85
CA ARG A 99 8.47 -15.73 15.33
C ARG A 99 9.68 -16.16 14.49
N LYS A 100 9.99 -15.41 13.44
CA LYS A 100 11.12 -15.67 12.55
C LYS A 100 12.00 -14.43 12.46
N ASN A 101 13.25 -14.57 12.88
CA ASN A 101 14.24 -13.49 12.87
C ASN A 101 15.10 -13.57 11.60
N PHE A 102 15.41 -12.41 11.04
CA PHE A 102 16.26 -12.23 9.89
C PHE A 102 17.34 -11.20 10.21
N PRO A 103 18.63 -11.60 10.19
CA PRO A 103 19.72 -10.65 10.17
C PRO A 103 19.62 -9.79 8.89
N THR A 104 19.61 -8.47 9.04
CA THR A 104 19.44 -7.54 7.93
C THR A 104 20.76 -7.02 7.38
N GLY A 105 21.81 -7.08 8.20
CA GLY A 105 23.04 -6.33 8.00
C GLY A 105 22.80 -4.82 8.11
N LYS A 106 23.77 -4.06 7.61
CA LYS A 106 23.78 -2.59 7.68
C LYS A 106 22.58 -1.99 6.96
N LEU A 107 21.76 -1.28 7.72
CA LEU A 107 20.57 -0.60 7.21
C LEU A 107 20.92 0.70 6.49
N ALA A 108 20.16 1.02 5.45
CA ALA A 108 20.19 2.32 4.80
C ALA A 108 19.68 3.41 5.75
N ARG A 109 20.06 4.67 5.52
CA ARG A 109 19.49 5.78 6.27
C ARG A 109 18.02 5.98 5.87
N ILE A 110 17.18 6.25 6.87
CA ILE A 110 15.79 6.70 6.67
C ILE A 110 15.45 7.85 7.62
N THR A 111 14.41 8.61 7.27
CA THR A 111 13.94 9.79 8.01
C THR A 111 12.69 9.44 8.82
N PRO A 112 12.62 9.84 10.10
CA PRO A 112 11.39 9.73 10.90
C PRO A 112 10.19 10.45 10.24
N PRO A 113 8.96 9.96 10.43
CA PRO A 113 8.59 8.91 11.37
C PRO A 113 8.59 7.51 10.76
N ASN A 114 9.29 7.25 9.65
CA ASN A 114 9.31 5.91 9.06
C ASN A 114 10.04 4.88 9.94
N SER A 115 9.92 3.60 9.59
CA SER A 115 10.65 2.46 10.15
C SER A 115 11.14 1.57 8.99
N HIS A 116 12.20 0.81 9.21
CA HIS A 116 12.60 -0.23 8.25
C HIS A 116 11.57 -1.36 8.13
N ALA A 117 10.78 -1.59 9.18
CA ALA A 117 9.65 -2.52 9.17
C ALA A 117 8.32 -1.79 8.87
N SER A 118 8.31 -1.03 7.77
CA SER A 118 7.13 -0.25 7.32
C SER A 118 6.22 -0.98 6.35
N SER A 119 6.76 -1.95 5.61
CA SER A 119 5.97 -2.75 4.67
C SER A 119 4.98 -3.63 5.42
N THR A 120 3.71 -3.59 4.99
CA THR A 120 2.68 -4.47 5.54
C THR A 120 2.81 -5.85 4.89
N PRO A 121 2.81 -6.96 5.65
CA PRO A 121 2.79 -8.30 5.06
C PRO A 121 1.56 -8.52 4.17
N ALA A 122 1.55 -9.61 3.42
CA ALA A 122 0.35 -10.15 2.78
C ALA A 122 0.25 -11.66 3.06
N ALA A 123 -0.95 -12.24 3.05
CA ALA A 123 -1.15 -13.65 3.33
C ALA A 123 -2.26 -14.26 2.45
N ASP A 124 -2.09 -15.53 2.10
CA ASP A 124 -3.07 -16.31 1.30
C ASP A 124 -3.72 -17.45 2.10
N GLY A 125 -3.55 -17.42 3.43
CA GLY A 125 -3.98 -18.48 4.36
C GLY A 125 -3.03 -19.69 4.43
N LYS A 126 -2.15 -19.89 3.45
CA LYS A 126 -1.11 -20.94 3.45
C LYS A 126 0.29 -20.36 3.70
N ARG A 127 0.54 -19.14 3.24
CA ARG A 127 1.81 -18.43 3.34
C ARG A 127 1.59 -16.99 3.78
N VAL A 128 2.63 -16.43 4.36
CA VAL A 128 2.78 -14.99 4.58
C VAL A 128 3.97 -14.49 3.77
N TYR A 129 3.76 -13.38 3.07
CA TYR A 129 4.71 -12.71 2.19
C TYR A 129 5.12 -11.39 2.84
N VAL A 130 6.42 -11.19 3.02
CA VAL A 130 6.98 -9.98 3.62
C VAL A 130 7.98 -9.35 2.68
N TYR A 131 8.04 -8.03 2.67
CA TYR A 131 9.09 -7.27 2.02
C TYR A 131 9.94 -6.55 3.07
N PHE A 132 11.25 -6.63 2.90
CA PHE A 132 12.21 -5.83 3.66
C PHE A 132 13.36 -5.46 2.72
N SER A 133 13.75 -4.18 2.66
CA SER A 133 14.66 -3.69 1.61
C SER A 133 15.96 -4.48 1.48
N MET A 134 16.57 -4.90 2.61
CA MET A 134 17.82 -5.67 2.61
C MET A 134 17.64 -7.15 2.23
N LEU A 135 16.42 -7.69 2.33
CA LEU A 135 16.13 -9.10 2.11
C LEU A 135 15.41 -9.36 0.76
N GLY A 136 14.72 -8.35 0.24
CA GLY A 136 13.76 -8.50 -0.85
C GLY A 136 12.42 -9.04 -0.35
N LEU A 137 11.77 -9.87 -1.17
CA LEU A 137 10.53 -10.55 -0.82
C LEU A 137 10.83 -11.92 -0.21
N VAL A 138 10.17 -12.26 0.88
CA VAL A 138 10.29 -13.56 1.55
C VAL A 138 8.90 -14.14 1.75
N ALA A 139 8.73 -15.43 1.44
CA ALA A 139 7.53 -16.17 1.80
C ALA A 139 7.83 -17.16 2.92
N LEU A 140 6.98 -17.17 3.94
CA LEU A 140 7.00 -18.13 5.03
C LEU A 140 5.74 -18.98 5.01
N ASP A 141 5.83 -20.22 5.45
CA ASP A 141 4.67 -21.04 5.75
C ASP A 141 3.87 -20.38 6.88
N ALA A 142 2.57 -20.17 6.66
CA ALA A 142 1.72 -19.45 7.62
C ALA A 142 1.59 -20.19 8.96
N LYS A 143 1.71 -21.52 8.96
CA LYS A 143 1.54 -22.35 10.15
C LYS A 143 2.84 -22.51 10.93
N THR A 144 3.97 -22.74 10.24
CA THR A 144 5.24 -23.09 10.91
C THR A 144 6.23 -21.93 10.99
N GLY A 145 6.10 -20.92 10.12
CA GLY A 145 7.10 -19.85 9.99
C GLY A 145 8.36 -20.26 9.22
N ASP A 146 8.36 -21.45 8.62
CA ASP A 146 9.47 -21.92 7.79
C ASP A 146 9.56 -21.11 6.51
N GLN A 147 10.77 -20.75 6.11
CA GLN A 147 10.99 -20.04 4.87
C GLN A 147 10.73 -20.96 3.68
N VAL A 148 9.75 -20.60 2.85
CA VAL A 148 9.39 -21.31 1.62
C VAL A 148 10.30 -20.87 0.48
N TRP A 149 10.44 -19.56 0.30
CA TRP A 149 11.32 -18.96 -0.71
C TRP A 149 11.74 -17.54 -0.32
N GLN A 150 12.81 -17.08 -0.94
CA GLN A 150 13.25 -15.68 -0.88
C GLN A 150 13.62 -15.22 -2.29
N HIS A 151 13.08 -14.06 -2.68
CA HIS A 151 13.36 -13.38 -3.93
C HIS A 151 14.09 -12.07 -3.63
N LYS A 152 15.40 -12.03 -3.92
CA LYS A 152 16.19 -10.81 -3.73
C LYS A 152 15.76 -9.74 -4.73
N LEU A 153 15.63 -8.51 -4.25
CA LEU A 153 15.32 -7.35 -5.08
C LEU A 153 16.47 -6.35 -5.04
N PRO A 154 16.63 -5.52 -6.09
CA PRO A 154 17.55 -4.38 -6.04
C PRO A 154 17.23 -3.49 -4.84
N LEU A 155 18.27 -3.00 -4.16
CA LEU A 155 18.08 -2.05 -3.07
C LEU A 155 17.40 -0.78 -3.62
N PRO A 156 16.28 -0.35 -3.03
CA PRO A 156 15.63 0.88 -3.45
C PRO A 156 16.52 2.09 -3.14
N ALA A 157 16.48 3.07 -4.03
CA ALA A 157 17.16 4.34 -3.84
C ALA A 157 16.27 5.32 -3.09
N TYR A 158 16.66 5.68 -1.88
CA TYR A 158 15.97 6.69 -1.08
C TYR A 158 16.69 8.03 -1.20
N LEU A 159 16.59 8.73 -2.35
CA LEU A 159 17.29 10.02 -2.52
C LEU A 159 16.93 11.05 -1.45
N MET A 160 15.72 10.95 -0.90
CA MET A 160 15.21 11.81 0.17
C MET A 160 15.13 11.09 1.53
N ASP A 161 15.78 9.93 1.67
CA ASP A 161 15.80 9.11 2.88
C ASP A 161 14.40 8.75 3.40
N TRP A 162 13.35 8.72 2.58
CA TRP A 162 11.99 8.43 3.08
C TRP A 162 11.79 6.98 3.52
N GLY A 163 12.60 6.04 3.02
CA GLY A 163 12.50 4.61 3.34
C GLY A 163 11.42 3.87 2.53
N ALA A 164 11.23 2.59 2.84
CA ALA A 164 10.24 1.75 2.17
C ALA A 164 8.81 2.17 2.54
N GLY A 165 7.88 2.01 1.61
CA GLY A 165 6.43 2.13 1.89
C GLY A 165 5.54 1.18 1.06
N ALA A 166 6.09 0.53 0.03
CA ALA A 166 5.35 -0.45 -0.75
C ALA A 166 5.11 -1.74 0.04
N SER A 167 3.95 -2.36 -0.17
CA SER A 167 3.56 -3.64 0.43
C SER A 167 3.29 -4.69 -0.66
N PRO A 168 3.64 -5.97 -0.45
CA PRO A 168 3.21 -7.04 -1.33
C PRO A 168 1.69 -7.16 -1.37
N VAL A 169 1.17 -7.61 -2.51
CA VAL A 169 -0.26 -7.86 -2.74
C VAL A 169 -0.43 -9.27 -3.26
N VAL A 170 -1.39 -10.02 -2.71
CA VAL A 170 -1.70 -11.36 -3.21
C VAL A 170 -3.01 -11.30 -3.99
N TYR A 171 -2.99 -11.83 -5.20
CA TYR A 171 -4.19 -12.06 -5.97
C TYR A 171 -4.04 -13.34 -6.77
N LYS A 172 -5.02 -14.25 -6.60
CA LYS A 172 -4.96 -15.63 -7.10
C LYS A 172 -3.67 -16.34 -6.66
N ASP A 173 -2.85 -16.79 -7.60
CA ASP A 173 -1.61 -17.54 -7.43
C ASP A 173 -0.36 -16.66 -7.65
N ARG A 174 -0.52 -15.33 -7.52
CA ARG A 174 0.55 -14.35 -7.73
C ARG A 174 0.77 -13.45 -6.53
N VAL A 175 2.03 -13.08 -6.33
CA VAL A 175 2.44 -11.98 -5.45
C VAL A 175 2.87 -10.82 -6.33
N TYR A 176 2.17 -9.71 -6.24
CA TYR A 176 2.49 -8.46 -6.93
C TYR A 176 3.27 -7.54 -6.00
N PHE A 177 4.26 -6.85 -6.55
CA PHE A 177 5.04 -5.86 -5.84
C PHE A 177 5.39 -4.69 -6.77
N CYS A 178 5.25 -3.47 -6.26
CA CYS A 178 5.64 -2.26 -6.96
C CYS A 178 6.77 -1.59 -6.19
N GLN A 179 7.87 -1.33 -6.86
CA GLN A 179 8.96 -0.51 -6.34
C GLN A 179 9.08 0.68 -7.28
N ASP A 180 8.34 1.74 -6.98
CA ASP A 180 8.54 3.03 -7.63
C ASP A 180 9.59 3.80 -6.79
N ASP A 181 10.81 3.87 -7.29
CA ASP A 181 11.92 4.64 -6.71
C ASP A 181 12.51 5.61 -7.74
N ASP A 182 13.41 6.48 -7.26
CA ASP A 182 13.94 7.55 -8.08
C ASP A 182 14.93 7.07 -9.17
N LEU A 183 15.45 5.84 -9.09
CA LEU A 183 16.45 5.34 -10.05
C LEU A 183 15.86 4.34 -11.04
N ALA A 184 15.18 3.30 -10.57
CA ALA A 184 14.74 2.17 -11.37
C ALA A 184 13.36 1.66 -10.89
N SER A 185 12.32 2.43 -11.21
CA SER A 185 10.93 2.08 -10.92
C SER A 185 10.43 0.87 -11.72
N TYR A 186 9.73 -0.07 -11.08
CA TYR A 186 9.10 -1.22 -11.74
C TYR A 186 7.92 -1.80 -10.94
N VAL A 187 7.07 -2.54 -11.65
CA VAL A 187 6.09 -3.46 -11.06
C VAL A 187 6.41 -4.88 -11.50
N MET A 188 6.15 -5.86 -10.64
CA MET A 188 6.43 -7.27 -10.93
C MET A 188 5.37 -8.21 -10.37
N ALA A 189 5.34 -9.43 -10.92
CA ALA A 189 4.62 -10.56 -10.37
C ALA A 189 5.55 -11.75 -10.15
N LEU A 190 5.41 -12.37 -8.99
CA LEU A 190 6.02 -13.66 -8.65
C LEU A 190 4.94 -14.73 -8.58
N ASP A 191 5.29 -15.96 -8.94
CA ASP A 191 4.48 -17.12 -8.58
C ASP A 191 4.48 -17.28 -7.05
N ALA A 192 3.29 -17.28 -6.45
CA ALA A 192 3.12 -17.24 -5.01
C ALA A 192 3.72 -18.48 -4.31
N LYS A 193 3.75 -19.63 -4.99
CA LYS A 193 4.26 -20.88 -4.44
C LYS A 193 5.78 -20.97 -4.48
N THR A 194 6.41 -20.45 -5.52
CA THR A 194 7.83 -20.69 -5.82
C THR A 194 8.71 -19.45 -5.72
N GLY A 195 8.14 -18.25 -5.71
CA GLY A 195 8.90 -17.00 -5.71
C GLY A 195 9.61 -16.71 -7.03
N LYS A 196 9.33 -17.48 -8.09
CA LYS A 196 9.90 -17.28 -9.42
C LYS A 196 9.22 -16.10 -10.12
N PRO A 197 9.99 -15.21 -10.78
CA PRO A 197 9.43 -14.17 -11.62
C PRO A 197 8.53 -14.73 -12.70
N VAL A 198 7.31 -14.20 -12.80
CA VAL A 198 6.42 -14.42 -13.94
C VAL A 198 6.67 -13.33 -14.97
N TRP A 199 6.68 -12.07 -14.52
CA TRP A 199 7.00 -10.92 -15.34
C TRP A 199 7.51 -9.75 -14.47
N ARG A 200 8.19 -8.80 -15.12
CA ARG A 200 8.60 -7.51 -14.55
C ARG A 200 8.45 -6.45 -15.63
N THR A 201 7.76 -5.37 -15.30
CA THR A 201 7.50 -4.25 -16.22
C THR A 201 8.15 -3.00 -15.66
N ALA A 202 9.05 -2.42 -16.45
CA ALA A 202 9.69 -1.15 -16.11
C ALA A 202 8.66 -0.01 -16.07
N ARG A 203 8.85 0.91 -15.14
CA ARG A 203 7.99 2.10 -14.93
C ARG A 203 8.86 3.36 -14.99
N GLU A 204 9.61 3.50 -16.08
CA GLU A 204 10.68 4.50 -16.23
C GLU A 204 10.23 5.96 -16.14
N ASP A 205 8.93 6.21 -16.34
CA ASP A 205 8.30 7.51 -16.20
C ASP A 205 7.86 7.81 -14.76
N MET A 206 8.05 6.89 -13.80
CA MET A 206 7.72 7.08 -12.40
C MET A 206 8.93 7.57 -11.57
N LEU A 207 8.62 8.35 -10.54
CA LEU A 207 9.53 8.73 -9.46
C LEU A 207 9.14 7.98 -8.18
N ALA A 208 9.87 8.22 -7.08
CA ALA A 208 9.56 7.63 -5.79
C ALA A 208 8.06 7.73 -5.43
N GLY A 209 7.45 6.57 -5.23
CA GLY A 209 6.03 6.39 -4.95
C GLY A 209 5.78 5.25 -3.96
N TYR A 210 4.69 5.35 -3.20
CA TYR A 210 4.39 4.47 -2.08
C TYR A 210 3.03 3.76 -2.23
N ALA A 211 2.41 3.86 -3.41
CA ALA A 211 1.10 3.25 -3.66
C ALA A 211 1.20 1.72 -3.66
N THR A 212 0.27 1.09 -2.94
CA THR A 212 0.04 -0.36 -3.03
C THR A 212 -0.84 -0.66 -4.26
N PRO A 213 -0.48 -1.63 -5.11
CA PRO A 213 -1.30 -2.04 -6.25
C PRO A 213 -2.68 -2.56 -5.82
N VAL A 214 -3.69 -2.37 -6.66
CA VAL A 214 -5.04 -2.93 -6.47
C VAL A 214 -5.54 -3.60 -7.74
N ILE A 215 -6.51 -4.49 -7.60
CA ILE A 215 -7.17 -5.17 -8.72
C ILE A 215 -8.47 -4.45 -9.06
N CYS A 216 -8.69 -4.15 -10.33
CA CYS A 216 -9.96 -3.63 -10.84
C CYS A 216 -10.46 -4.52 -11.98
N THR A 217 -11.71 -4.96 -11.91
CA THR A 217 -12.33 -5.76 -12.98
C THR A 217 -13.52 -5.03 -13.56
N VAL A 218 -13.46 -4.73 -14.87
CA VAL A 218 -14.51 -4.03 -15.61
C VAL A 218 -14.76 -4.77 -16.91
N ASN A 219 -16.00 -5.14 -17.20
CA ASN A 219 -16.39 -5.81 -18.44
C ASN A 219 -15.49 -7.01 -18.81
N ASN A 220 -15.26 -7.92 -17.85
CA ASN A 220 -14.36 -9.09 -17.97
C ASN A 220 -12.87 -8.78 -18.16
N GLN A 221 -12.47 -7.51 -18.18
CA GLN A 221 -11.07 -7.11 -18.13
C GLN A 221 -10.65 -6.91 -16.67
N THR A 222 -9.77 -7.78 -16.17
CA THR A 222 -9.11 -7.59 -14.87
C THR A 222 -7.76 -6.93 -15.08
N ASP A 223 -7.52 -5.83 -14.38
CA ASP A 223 -6.28 -5.06 -14.42
C ASP A 223 -5.66 -4.95 -13.02
N LEU A 224 -4.33 -5.06 -12.96
CA LEU A 224 -3.54 -4.60 -11.82
C LEU A 224 -3.34 -3.09 -11.98
N VAL A 225 -3.92 -2.31 -11.09
CA VAL A 225 -3.91 -0.86 -11.11
C VAL A 225 -2.87 -0.33 -10.13
N VAL A 226 -2.00 0.54 -10.62
CA VAL A 226 -0.93 1.16 -9.83
C VAL A 226 -0.95 2.67 -10.07
N ALA A 227 -1.10 3.44 -8.99
CA ALA A 227 -0.89 4.88 -9.01
C ALA A 227 0.61 5.18 -8.92
N GLY A 228 1.11 6.01 -9.83
CA GLY A 228 2.47 6.54 -9.77
C GLY A 228 2.51 7.98 -10.24
N SER A 229 3.71 8.55 -10.31
CA SER A 229 3.90 9.97 -10.66
C SER A 229 3.10 10.33 -11.90
N GLY A 230 2.16 11.26 -11.75
CA GLY A 230 1.33 11.79 -12.84
C GLY A 230 0.27 10.85 -13.41
N LYS A 231 0.33 9.54 -13.13
CA LYS A 231 -0.43 8.55 -13.88
C LYS A 231 -1.02 7.46 -12.99
N LEU A 232 -2.29 7.17 -13.23
CA LEU A 232 -2.87 5.88 -12.86
C LEU A 232 -2.70 4.93 -14.04
N LYS A 233 -2.10 3.75 -13.81
CA LYS A 233 -1.81 2.77 -14.86
C LYS A 233 -2.50 1.45 -14.58
N GLY A 234 -3.08 0.83 -15.62
CA GLY A 234 -3.61 -0.52 -15.57
C GLY A 234 -2.75 -1.49 -16.35
N TYR A 235 -2.40 -2.61 -15.72
CA TYR A 235 -1.59 -3.68 -16.31
C TYR A 235 -2.37 -4.98 -16.39
N ASP A 236 -2.05 -5.80 -17.38
CA ASP A 236 -2.46 -7.19 -17.40
C ASP A 236 -1.82 -7.95 -16.21
N PRO A 237 -2.61 -8.53 -15.28
CA PRO A 237 -2.06 -9.24 -14.13
C PRO A 237 -1.27 -10.50 -14.49
N GLU A 238 -1.52 -11.10 -15.66
CA GLU A 238 -0.88 -12.35 -16.08
C GLU A 238 0.41 -12.09 -16.88
N THR A 239 0.46 -11.00 -17.65
CA THR A 239 1.58 -10.72 -18.57
C THR A 239 2.42 -9.50 -18.19
N GLY A 240 1.90 -8.61 -17.33
CA GLY A 240 2.55 -7.35 -16.98
C GLY A 240 2.45 -6.27 -18.06
N ALA A 241 1.76 -6.54 -19.17
CA ALA A 241 1.61 -5.58 -20.26
C ALA A 241 0.77 -4.37 -19.80
N GLU A 242 1.26 -3.15 -20.03
CA GLU A 242 0.48 -1.93 -19.82
C GLU A 242 -0.71 -1.91 -20.78
N ARG A 243 -1.92 -1.70 -20.24
CA ARG A 243 -3.15 -1.69 -21.03
C ARG A 243 -3.70 -0.29 -21.21
N TRP A 244 -3.68 0.52 -20.16
CA TRP A 244 -4.20 1.88 -20.18
C TRP A 244 -3.50 2.80 -19.18
N THR A 245 -3.58 4.10 -19.44
CA THR A 245 -3.03 5.18 -18.60
C THR A 245 -4.06 6.30 -18.43
N CYS A 246 -4.15 6.86 -17.23
CA CYS A 246 -4.92 8.06 -16.92
C CYS A 246 -3.98 9.12 -16.32
N ASN A 247 -3.69 10.17 -17.08
CA ASN A 247 -2.63 11.16 -16.83
C ASN A 247 -3.13 12.33 -15.97
N THR A 248 -3.74 12.04 -14.82
CA THR A 248 -4.37 13.05 -13.95
C THR A 248 -3.79 13.15 -12.54
N LEU A 249 -2.79 12.33 -12.20
CA LEU A 249 -2.22 12.35 -10.85
C LEU A 249 -1.12 13.41 -10.72
N LEU A 250 -0.58 13.50 -9.51
CA LEU A 250 0.44 14.47 -9.12
C LEU A 250 1.82 13.81 -9.05
N ARG A 251 2.85 14.62 -8.79
CA ARG A 251 4.26 14.18 -8.81
C ARG A 251 4.57 13.05 -7.83
N THR A 252 4.26 13.23 -6.55
CA THR A 252 4.55 12.25 -5.50
C THR A 252 3.28 11.55 -5.09
N ILE A 253 3.26 10.21 -5.21
CA ILE A 253 2.12 9.39 -4.82
C ILE A 253 2.42 8.72 -3.49
N MET A 254 1.68 9.11 -2.46
CA MET A 254 1.79 8.55 -1.10
C MET A 254 0.60 7.67 -0.72
N THR A 255 -0.47 7.72 -1.51
CA THR A 255 -1.73 7.02 -1.24
C THR A 255 -1.97 5.91 -2.25
N SER A 256 -2.75 4.90 -1.83
CA SER A 256 -3.15 3.77 -2.66
C SER A 256 -4.57 3.96 -3.20
N PRO A 257 -4.88 3.47 -4.42
CA PRO A 257 -6.22 3.54 -4.97
C PRO A 257 -7.22 2.66 -4.18
N VAL A 258 -8.49 3.03 -4.24
CA VAL A 258 -9.61 2.20 -3.74
C VAL A 258 -10.54 1.88 -4.88
N VAL A 259 -10.93 0.62 -5.03
CA VAL A 259 -11.83 0.16 -6.10
C VAL A 259 -13.21 -0.18 -5.54
N VAL A 260 -14.26 0.40 -6.11
CA VAL A 260 -15.66 0.00 -5.86
C VAL A 260 -16.36 -0.18 -7.20
N GLY A 261 -16.82 -1.40 -7.47
CA GLY A 261 -17.36 -1.78 -8.77
C GLY A 261 -16.34 -1.51 -9.88
N ASP A 262 -16.71 -0.66 -10.83
CA ASP A 262 -15.88 -0.25 -11.96
C ASP A 262 -15.17 1.10 -11.76
N THR A 263 -15.19 1.64 -10.54
CA THR A 263 -14.65 2.96 -10.21
C THR A 263 -13.45 2.86 -9.29
N ILE A 264 -12.41 3.62 -9.62
CA ILE A 264 -11.17 3.75 -8.89
C ILE A 264 -11.12 5.14 -8.28
N TYR A 265 -10.97 5.22 -6.97
CA TYR A 265 -10.91 6.45 -6.20
C TYR A 265 -9.48 6.74 -5.78
N MET A 266 -9.06 7.98 -5.96
CA MET A 266 -7.75 8.48 -5.55
C MET A 266 -7.91 9.79 -4.79
N ALA A 267 -7.12 9.96 -3.75
CA ALA A 267 -6.94 11.24 -3.07
C ALA A 267 -5.44 11.43 -2.87
N VAL A 268 -4.86 12.46 -3.46
CA VAL A 268 -3.42 12.72 -3.44
C VAL A 268 -3.18 14.18 -3.09
N GLN A 269 -2.29 14.41 -2.15
CA GLN A 269 -1.60 15.69 -1.97
C GLN A 269 -0.12 15.44 -2.21
N SER A 270 0.48 16.23 -3.10
CA SER A 270 1.90 16.14 -3.40
C SER A 270 2.57 17.47 -3.11
N TYR A 271 3.63 17.41 -2.31
CA TYR A 271 4.49 18.56 -1.99
C TYR A 271 5.62 18.65 -3.01
N GLY A 272 5.49 19.58 -3.94
CA GLY A 272 6.57 19.92 -4.87
C GLY A 272 6.13 21.01 -5.81
N ASP A 273 6.94 22.07 -5.91
CA ASP A 273 6.94 22.88 -7.11
C ASP A 273 7.52 22.04 -8.27
N ARG A 274 7.42 22.54 -9.50
CA ARG A 274 8.14 21.97 -10.64
C ARG A 274 9.67 22.03 -10.45
N GLN A 275 10.15 22.82 -9.48
CA GLN A 275 11.56 23.18 -9.25
C GLN A 275 12.22 22.44 -8.07
N ARG A 276 11.55 21.48 -7.41
CA ARG A 276 12.13 20.69 -6.32
C ARG A 276 13.12 19.76 -6.99
N THR A 277 14.33 20.27 -7.10
CA THR A 277 15.39 19.79 -7.96
C THR A 277 16.06 18.65 -7.23
N LEU A 278 15.55 17.43 -7.49
CA LEU A 278 16.27 16.18 -7.22
C LEU A 278 17.73 16.29 -7.69
N LYS A 279 17.99 17.11 -8.73
CA LYS A 279 19.30 17.59 -9.16
C LYS A 279 20.25 17.96 -8.01
N PHE A 280 19.85 18.77 -7.02
CA PHE A 280 20.76 19.14 -5.93
C PHE A 280 21.07 17.95 -5.02
N ALA A 281 20.08 17.09 -4.76
CA ALA A 281 20.30 15.87 -4.00
C ALA A 281 21.24 14.91 -4.74
N LEU A 282 21.13 14.80 -6.07
CA LEU A 282 22.02 13.96 -6.89
C LEU A 282 23.43 14.50 -6.97
N LEU A 283 23.61 15.80 -7.25
CA LEU A 283 24.94 16.40 -7.24
C LEU A 283 25.57 16.22 -5.85
N GLN A 284 24.81 16.45 -4.77
CA GLN A 284 25.32 16.21 -3.43
C GLN A 284 25.74 14.74 -3.17
N TRP A 285 25.09 13.77 -3.80
CA TRP A 285 25.32 12.35 -3.56
C TRP A 285 26.30 11.68 -4.52
N LEU A 286 26.28 12.07 -5.78
CA LEU A 286 26.91 11.36 -6.89
C LEU A 286 27.95 12.20 -7.63
N ASP A 287 27.93 13.54 -7.54
CA ASP A 287 28.99 14.37 -8.13
C ASP A 287 30.20 14.34 -7.19
N THR A 288 31.09 13.37 -7.45
CA THR A 288 32.23 13.09 -6.57
C THR A 288 33.38 14.06 -6.78
N ASN A 289 33.47 14.64 -7.97
CA ASN A 289 34.49 15.62 -8.35
C ASN A 289 34.04 17.09 -8.12
N GLN A 290 32.75 17.30 -7.81
CA GLN A 290 32.10 18.59 -7.55
C GLN A 290 32.13 19.56 -8.72
N ASP A 291 32.10 19.05 -9.96
CA ASP A 291 32.12 19.86 -11.18
C ASP A 291 30.73 20.35 -11.63
N GLY A 292 29.68 19.95 -10.92
CA GLY A 292 28.29 20.31 -11.20
C GLY A 292 27.64 19.50 -12.31
N ARG A 293 28.31 18.44 -12.80
CA ARG A 293 27.84 17.44 -13.75
C ARG A 293 27.76 16.08 -13.06
N LEU A 294 27.11 15.12 -13.71
CA LEU A 294 27.14 13.73 -13.27
C LEU A 294 27.76 12.89 -14.37
N GLU A 295 28.99 12.42 -14.17
CA GLU A 295 29.61 11.47 -15.08
C GLU A 295 28.99 10.09 -14.91
N ARG A 296 28.87 9.34 -16.01
CA ARG A 296 28.28 8.00 -15.99
C ARG A 296 28.98 7.07 -15.01
N ALA A 297 30.30 7.23 -14.85
CA ALA A 297 31.13 6.45 -13.95
C ALA A 297 30.83 6.71 -12.46
N GLU A 298 30.30 7.89 -12.13
CA GLU A 298 29.94 8.27 -10.76
C GLU A 298 28.54 7.78 -10.37
N THR A 299 27.74 7.36 -11.36
CA THR A 299 26.36 6.92 -11.13
C THR A 299 26.23 5.41 -10.91
N PRO A 300 25.31 4.97 -10.03
CA PRO A 300 25.04 3.55 -9.84
C PRO A 300 24.47 2.91 -11.12
N LYS A 301 24.73 1.61 -11.32
CA LYS A 301 24.32 0.89 -12.54
C LYS A 301 22.82 0.95 -12.79
N GLU A 302 22.03 0.99 -11.72
CA GLU A 302 20.58 1.11 -11.74
C GLU A 302 20.10 2.41 -12.40
N PHE A 303 20.93 3.47 -12.36
CA PHE A 303 20.62 4.76 -12.98
C PHE A 303 21.03 4.82 -14.45
N HIS A 304 21.85 3.88 -14.95
CA HIS A 304 22.45 3.96 -16.29
C HIS A 304 21.41 4.03 -17.41
N VAL A 305 20.25 3.40 -17.28
CA VAL A 305 19.17 3.51 -18.28
C VAL A 305 18.60 4.94 -18.34
N LYS A 306 18.35 5.57 -17.18
CA LYS A 306 17.90 6.97 -17.11
C LYS A 306 19.00 7.92 -17.57
N PHE A 307 20.24 7.61 -17.24
CA PHE A 307 21.43 8.33 -17.68
C PHE A 307 21.51 8.35 -19.19
N ASP A 308 21.59 7.17 -19.83
CA ASP A 308 21.82 7.03 -21.27
C ASP A 308 20.68 7.66 -22.10
N ARG A 309 19.46 7.69 -21.55
CA ARG A 309 18.32 8.40 -22.16
C ARG A 309 18.46 9.93 -22.09
N SER A 310 19.05 10.42 -21.01
CA SER A 310 19.09 11.85 -20.69
C SER A 310 20.38 12.53 -21.17
N ASP A 311 21.44 11.75 -21.43
CA ASP A 311 22.68 12.16 -22.10
C ASP A 311 22.42 12.34 -23.60
N THR A 312 21.78 13.47 -23.93
CA THR A 312 21.35 13.78 -25.29
C THR A 312 22.51 14.14 -26.21
N ASN A 313 23.58 14.70 -25.63
CA ASN A 313 24.79 15.09 -26.35
C ASN A 313 25.83 13.93 -26.45
N LYS A 314 25.61 12.83 -25.73
CA LYS A 314 26.42 11.60 -25.70
C LYS A 314 27.85 11.82 -25.22
N ASP A 315 28.08 12.81 -24.37
CA ASP A 315 29.40 13.11 -23.82
C ASP A 315 29.71 12.32 -22.53
N LYS A 316 28.78 11.45 -22.10
CA LYS A 316 28.87 10.61 -20.90
C LYS A 316 28.87 11.41 -19.60
N ALA A 317 28.37 12.65 -19.60
CA ALA A 317 28.22 13.48 -18.43
C ALA A 317 26.94 14.34 -18.49
N LEU A 318 25.97 14.08 -17.59
CA LEU A 318 24.73 14.86 -17.57
C LEU A 318 24.98 16.27 -17.06
N ASP A 319 24.61 17.26 -17.88
CA ASP A 319 24.57 18.65 -17.45
C ASP A 319 23.33 18.99 -16.61
N ALA A 320 23.25 20.22 -16.14
CA ALA A 320 22.13 20.74 -15.35
C ALA A 320 20.73 20.44 -15.92
N LYS A 321 20.55 20.49 -17.24
CA LYS A 321 19.28 20.31 -17.95
C LYS A 321 19.01 18.83 -18.23
N GLU A 322 20.05 18.08 -18.52
CA GLU A 322 19.97 16.63 -18.71
C GLU A 322 19.64 15.92 -17.39
N ILE A 323 20.16 16.39 -16.26
CA ILE A 323 19.79 15.90 -14.92
C ILE A 323 18.30 16.12 -14.66
N GLU A 324 17.72 17.27 -15.04
CA GLU A 324 16.28 17.50 -14.86
C GLU A 324 15.44 16.50 -15.67
N THR A 325 15.85 16.21 -16.91
CA THR A 325 15.18 15.25 -17.79
C THR A 325 15.32 13.80 -17.31
N ALA A 326 16.39 13.49 -16.57
CA ALA A 326 16.58 12.17 -15.98
C ALA A 326 15.52 11.84 -14.92
N PHE A 327 15.03 12.84 -14.19
CA PHE A 327 14.01 12.67 -13.14
C PHE A 327 12.61 13.09 -13.58
N GLN A 328 12.49 14.07 -14.47
CA GLN A 328 11.22 14.43 -15.09
C GLN A 328 11.23 13.90 -16.51
N HIS A 329 10.70 12.68 -16.66
CA HIS A 329 10.52 12.08 -17.97
C HIS A 329 9.73 13.06 -18.86
N PRO A 330 10.13 13.33 -20.13
CA PRO A 330 9.46 14.32 -20.99
C PRO A 330 7.94 14.12 -21.12
N ASN A 331 7.50 12.85 -21.15
CA ASN A 331 6.09 12.45 -21.15
C ASN A 331 5.42 12.45 -19.75
N ASN A 332 6.04 13.07 -18.74
CA ASN A 332 5.56 13.13 -17.36
C ASN A 332 6.12 14.34 -16.57
N MET A 333 5.61 15.53 -16.89
CA MET A 333 6.03 16.82 -16.29
C MET A 333 5.10 17.30 -15.18
N VAL A 334 4.50 16.38 -14.41
CA VAL A 334 3.50 16.73 -13.40
C VAL A 334 4.12 17.43 -12.18
N GLY A 335 3.38 18.38 -11.60
CA GLY A 335 3.76 19.11 -10.39
C GLY A 335 3.11 18.56 -9.12
N GLY A 336 3.34 19.26 -8.00
CA GLY A 336 2.55 19.09 -6.80
C GLY A 336 1.15 19.72 -6.91
N GLY A 337 0.34 19.54 -5.87
CA GLY A 337 -1.06 19.98 -5.84
C GLY A 337 -1.90 19.12 -4.89
N ASN A 338 -3.23 19.24 -5.00
CA ASN A 338 -4.15 18.28 -4.37
C ASN A 338 -5.21 17.83 -5.38
N THR A 339 -5.52 16.54 -5.41
CA THR A 339 -6.62 16.00 -6.23
C THR A 339 -7.37 14.94 -5.46
N ILE A 340 -8.69 14.95 -5.60
CA ILE A 340 -9.56 13.85 -5.17
C ILE A 340 -10.43 13.50 -6.36
N GLN A 341 -10.31 12.29 -6.90
CA GLN A 341 -10.94 11.94 -8.16
C GLN A 341 -11.50 10.53 -8.16
N ALA A 342 -12.49 10.33 -9.02
CA ALA A 342 -13.00 9.03 -9.41
C ALA A 342 -12.70 8.80 -10.90
N VAL A 343 -12.09 7.66 -11.19
CA VAL A 343 -11.69 7.24 -12.53
C VAL A 343 -12.31 5.88 -12.81
N ARG A 344 -12.98 5.70 -13.94
CA ARG A 344 -13.45 4.41 -14.41
C ARG A 344 -12.26 3.49 -14.67
N GLY A 345 -12.32 2.23 -14.24
CA GLY A 345 -11.34 1.21 -14.59
C GLY A 345 -11.55 0.59 -15.98
N GLY A 346 -10.55 -0.14 -16.46
CA GLY A 346 -10.57 -0.78 -17.79
C GLY A 346 -10.18 0.17 -18.93
N GLY A 347 -10.42 -0.28 -20.16
CA GLY A 347 -10.09 0.47 -21.38
C GLY A 347 -8.72 0.11 -21.97
N ARG A 348 -8.29 0.90 -22.95
CA ARG A 348 -7.02 0.75 -23.68
C ARG A 348 -6.40 2.11 -24.04
N GLY A 349 -5.08 2.21 -23.98
CA GLY A 349 -4.32 3.41 -24.34
C GLY A 349 -4.48 4.55 -23.34
N ASP A 350 -4.38 5.79 -23.81
CA ASP A 350 -4.66 6.97 -22.98
C ASP A 350 -6.18 7.12 -22.78
N VAL A 351 -6.62 6.90 -21.55
CA VAL A 351 -8.04 6.95 -21.16
C VAL A 351 -8.41 8.24 -20.42
N THR A 352 -7.48 9.20 -20.31
CA THR A 352 -7.62 10.42 -19.50
C THR A 352 -8.92 11.17 -19.77
N ARG A 353 -9.27 11.35 -21.05
CA ARG A 353 -10.48 12.11 -21.45
C ARG A 353 -11.79 11.34 -21.29
N THR A 354 -11.73 10.02 -21.18
CA THR A 354 -12.92 9.15 -21.25
C THR A 354 -13.24 8.48 -19.92
N HIS A 355 -12.27 8.38 -19.00
CA HIS A 355 -12.42 7.60 -17.76
C HIS A 355 -12.47 8.47 -16.51
N VAL A 356 -12.06 9.74 -16.53
CA VAL A 356 -12.30 10.64 -15.39
C VAL A 356 -13.79 10.90 -15.27
N ARG A 357 -14.39 10.44 -14.16
CA ARG A 357 -15.82 10.65 -13.86
C ARG A 357 -16.04 12.02 -13.25
N TRP A 358 -15.22 12.34 -12.27
CA TRP A 358 -15.20 13.62 -11.59
C TRP A 358 -13.84 13.81 -10.90
N ASN A 359 -13.49 15.06 -10.65
CA ASN A 359 -12.30 15.46 -9.93
C ASN A 359 -12.64 16.69 -9.08
N ILE A 360 -12.31 16.64 -7.80
CA ILE A 360 -12.49 17.71 -6.83
C ILE A 360 -11.14 18.39 -6.68
N ASP A 361 -11.15 19.68 -7.00
CA ASP A 361 -9.95 20.51 -7.08
C ASP A 361 -9.29 20.77 -5.71
N ASN A 362 -8.05 21.27 -5.80
CA ASN A 362 -6.97 21.62 -4.86
C ASN A 362 -7.29 22.09 -3.42
N LYS A 363 -8.55 22.27 -3.05
CA LYS A 363 -8.96 22.77 -1.73
C LYS A 363 -9.29 21.65 -0.74
N ALA A 364 -9.71 20.48 -1.19
CA ALA A 364 -10.07 19.41 -0.26
C ALA A 364 -8.84 18.87 0.52
N PRO A 365 -8.99 18.49 1.81
CA PRO A 365 -7.90 17.95 2.60
C PRO A 365 -7.56 16.52 2.15
N SER A 366 -6.38 16.35 1.56
CA SER A 366 -5.71 15.05 1.36
C SER A 366 -4.27 15.20 1.86
N ASN A 367 -3.64 14.13 2.33
CA ASN A 367 -2.21 14.10 2.64
C ASN A 367 -1.65 12.69 2.39
N LEU A 368 -1.36 11.93 3.44
CA LEU A 368 -0.70 10.62 3.37
C LEU A 368 -1.66 9.45 3.54
N ALA A 369 -2.80 9.67 4.20
CA ALA A 369 -3.83 8.66 4.37
C ALA A 369 -4.55 8.40 3.04
N SER A 370 -4.65 7.13 2.66
CA SER A 370 -5.39 6.72 1.47
C SER A 370 -6.90 6.90 1.71
N PRO A 371 -7.71 7.27 0.69
CA PRO A 371 -9.13 7.51 0.88
C PRO A 371 -9.86 6.23 1.30
N LEU A 372 -11.08 6.34 1.82
CA LEU A 372 -11.95 5.20 2.09
C LEU A 372 -13.28 5.41 1.36
N VAL A 373 -13.78 4.39 0.67
CA VAL A 373 -15.15 4.41 0.13
C VAL A 373 -16.00 3.46 0.94
N PHE A 374 -17.08 3.96 1.55
CA PHE A 374 -17.97 3.15 2.37
C PHE A 374 -19.36 3.77 2.39
N ASN A 375 -20.42 2.97 2.24
CA ASN A 375 -21.82 3.44 2.17
C ASN A 375 -22.01 4.62 1.19
N ASP A 376 -21.57 4.43 -0.06
CA ASP A 376 -21.67 5.42 -1.15
C ASP A 376 -20.96 6.75 -0.91
N ARG A 377 -19.96 6.75 -0.02
CA ARG A 377 -19.22 7.95 0.36
C ARG A 377 -17.72 7.76 0.33
N LEU A 378 -17.03 8.80 -0.10
CA LEU A 378 -15.58 8.92 -0.08
C LEU A 378 -15.14 9.76 1.12
N TYR A 379 -14.44 9.14 2.06
CA TYR A 379 -13.86 9.75 3.24
C TYR A 379 -12.38 10.06 3.01
N VAL A 380 -11.98 11.29 3.36
CA VAL A 380 -10.58 11.72 3.37
C VAL A 380 -10.24 12.41 4.68
N VAL A 381 -8.98 12.26 5.09
CA VAL A 381 -8.42 12.91 6.28
C VAL A 381 -7.00 13.36 6.01
N LYS A 382 -6.62 14.48 6.62
CA LYS A 382 -5.26 15.02 6.60
C LYS A 382 -4.80 15.44 8.00
N SER A 383 -3.49 15.65 8.14
CA SER A 383 -2.86 16.23 9.33
C SER A 383 -3.64 17.45 9.89
N GLY A 384 -3.66 17.55 11.21
CA GLY A 384 -4.52 18.44 11.99
C GLY A 384 -5.93 17.90 12.22
N GLY A 385 -6.23 16.67 11.79
CA GLY A 385 -7.54 16.04 11.91
C GLY A 385 -8.60 16.66 11.02
N LEU A 386 -8.19 17.33 9.93
CA LEU A 386 -9.10 17.90 8.94
C LEU A 386 -9.64 16.79 8.06
N SER A 387 -10.96 16.61 8.08
CA SER A 387 -11.66 15.60 7.30
C SER A 387 -12.60 16.22 6.28
N SER A 388 -12.90 15.48 5.23
CA SER A 388 -13.97 15.79 4.29
C SER A 388 -14.62 14.51 3.81
N CYS A 389 -15.84 14.62 3.34
CA CYS A 389 -16.59 13.51 2.79
C CYS A 389 -17.40 13.96 1.60
N PHE A 390 -17.39 13.11 0.58
CA PHE A 390 -18.02 13.36 -0.71
C PHE A 390 -18.88 12.17 -1.08
N ASP A 391 -19.96 12.41 -1.80
CA ASP A 391 -20.72 11.37 -2.47
C ASP A 391 -19.81 10.64 -3.47
N ALA A 392 -19.75 9.31 -3.38
CA ALA A 392 -18.84 8.52 -4.20
C ALA A 392 -19.23 8.50 -5.68
N ALA A 393 -20.51 8.72 -6.02
CA ALA A 393 -20.97 8.68 -7.39
C ALA A 393 -20.63 9.97 -8.15
N ASN A 394 -20.76 11.14 -7.50
CA ASN A 394 -20.69 12.44 -8.17
C ASN A 394 -19.73 13.46 -7.54
N GLY A 395 -19.10 13.15 -6.40
CA GLY A 395 -18.16 14.04 -5.73
C GLY A 395 -18.81 15.20 -4.96
N LYS A 396 -20.15 15.22 -4.81
CA LYS A 396 -20.86 16.24 -4.03
C LYS A 396 -20.45 16.18 -2.57
N THR A 397 -20.10 17.32 -2.00
CA THR A 397 -19.69 17.44 -0.59
C THR A 397 -20.84 17.08 0.37
N HIS A 398 -20.57 16.17 1.30
CA HIS A 398 -21.36 15.97 2.53
C HIS A 398 -20.87 16.89 3.66
N TRP A 399 -19.55 16.95 3.86
CA TRP A 399 -18.90 17.98 4.69
C TRP A 399 -17.50 18.26 4.18
N ASP A 400 -17.02 19.49 4.40
CA ASP A 400 -15.70 19.94 3.96
C ASP A 400 -14.88 20.44 5.16
N ARG A 401 -13.58 20.18 5.12
CA ARG A 401 -12.54 20.69 6.05
C ARG A 401 -12.96 20.72 7.53
N THR A 402 -13.68 19.71 7.99
CA THR A 402 -14.22 19.65 9.35
C THR A 402 -13.29 18.85 10.26
N ARG A 403 -12.95 19.39 11.44
CA ARG A 403 -12.00 18.77 12.36
C ARG A 403 -12.64 17.65 13.19
N LEU A 404 -11.96 16.51 13.26
CA LEU A 404 -12.39 15.31 14.00
C LEU A 404 -12.15 15.36 15.52
N ARG A 405 -11.91 16.56 16.09
CA ARG A 405 -11.62 16.77 17.53
C ARG A 405 -10.44 15.93 18.09
N ALA A 406 -9.57 15.46 17.21
CA ALA A 406 -8.24 14.94 17.52
C ALA A 406 -7.20 15.63 16.64
N TYR A 407 -6.37 16.47 17.27
CA TYR A 407 -5.24 17.13 16.61
C TYR A 407 -4.07 16.16 16.51
N GLY A 408 -3.24 16.32 15.49
CA GLY A 408 -2.07 15.48 15.21
C GLY A 408 -1.95 15.11 13.74
N ASP A 409 -0.94 14.33 13.42
CA ASP A 409 -0.75 13.76 12.09
C ASP A 409 -1.65 12.55 11.85
N TYR A 410 -1.96 12.29 10.58
CA TYR A 410 -2.78 11.15 10.15
C TYR A 410 -2.05 10.46 9.00
N TYR A 411 -1.35 9.38 9.35
CA TYR A 411 -0.66 8.47 8.41
C TYR A 411 -1.48 7.20 8.16
N ALA A 412 -2.10 6.68 9.22
CA ALA A 412 -3.04 5.58 9.14
C ALA A 412 -4.25 5.96 8.29
N SER A 413 -4.63 5.06 7.39
CA SER A 413 -5.81 5.29 6.56
C SER A 413 -7.11 4.99 7.32
N PRO A 414 -8.22 5.66 7.01
CA PRO A 414 -9.53 5.26 7.51
C PRO A 414 -9.88 3.83 7.10
N ILE A 415 -10.57 3.12 8.00
CA ILE A 415 -11.13 1.78 7.75
C ILE A 415 -12.58 1.74 8.21
N ALA A 416 -13.39 0.82 7.69
CA ALA A 416 -14.80 0.73 8.04
C ALA A 416 -15.34 -0.69 8.06
N ALA A 417 -16.34 -0.85 8.91
CA ALA A 417 -17.20 -2.03 9.01
C ALA A 417 -18.38 -1.66 9.91
N ASP A 418 -19.48 -2.43 9.84
CA ASP A 418 -20.59 -2.31 10.81
C ASP A 418 -21.16 -0.89 10.96
N ASN A 419 -21.31 -0.17 9.84
CA ASN A 419 -21.73 1.23 9.77
C ASN A 419 -20.87 2.20 10.62
N LYS A 420 -19.59 1.85 10.86
CA LYS A 420 -18.63 2.66 11.60
C LYS A 420 -17.41 2.91 10.75
N VAL A 421 -16.91 4.14 10.80
CA VAL A 421 -15.62 4.53 10.20
C VAL A 421 -14.64 4.82 11.31
N PHE A 422 -13.50 4.14 11.31
CA PHE A 422 -12.42 4.30 12.28
C PHE A 422 -11.30 5.11 11.65
N ILE A 423 -10.91 6.20 12.30
CA ILE A 423 -9.86 7.10 11.84
C ILE A 423 -8.83 7.23 12.96
N THR A 424 -7.61 6.82 12.69
CA THR A 424 -6.54 6.77 13.68
C THR A 424 -5.53 7.89 13.45
N SER A 425 -5.25 8.66 14.49
CA SER A 425 -4.20 9.68 14.49
C SER A 425 -2.88 9.10 15.01
N ARG A 426 -1.77 9.72 14.59
CA ARG A 426 -0.41 9.34 14.96
C ARG A 426 -0.22 9.25 16.48
N ASN A 427 -0.81 10.19 17.23
CA ASN A 427 -0.71 10.27 18.68
C ASN A 427 -1.65 9.31 19.44
N GLY A 428 -2.17 8.27 18.78
CA GLY A 428 -2.89 7.18 19.47
C GLY A 428 -4.39 7.40 19.65
N PHE A 429 -4.97 8.52 19.17
CA PHE A 429 -6.42 8.66 19.20
C PHE A 429 -7.08 7.93 18.04
N VAL A 430 -8.18 7.23 18.35
CA VAL A 430 -9.05 6.60 17.36
C VAL A 430 -10.42 7.24 17.41
N ILE A 431 -10.80 7.91 16.32
CA ILE A 431 -12.11 8.52 16.14
C ILE A 431 -13.03 7.53 15.47
N VAL A 432 -14.20 7.30 16.06
CA VAL A 432 -15.26 6.45 15.49
C VAL A 432 -16.37 7.36 14.99
N LEU A 433 -16.66 7.30 13.69
CA LEU A 433 -17.74 8.03 13.06
C LEU A 433 -18.92 7.12 12.76
N ASP A 434 -20.11 7.71 12.72
CA ASP A 434 -21.30 7.11 12.12
C ASP A 434 -21.11 7.06 10.60
N GLY A 435 -21.01 5.85 10.05
CA GLY A 435 -20.88 5.61 8.61
C GLY A 435 -22.21 5.61 7.86
N GLY A 436 -23.36 5.77 8.54
CA GLY A 436 -24.69 5.71 7.92
C GLY A 436 -25.44 7.04 7.77
N GLY A 437 -25.18 8.04 8.63
CA GLY A 437 -25.95 9.31 8.66
C GLY A 437 -25.42 10.37 7.68
N SER A 438 -26.24 11.28 7.14
CA SER A 438 -25.87 12.27 6.08
C SER A 438 -24.84 13.34 6.47
N GLU A 439 -24.55 13.49 7.76
CA GLU A 439 -23.68 14.53 8.32
C GLU A 439 -22.53 13.90 9.13
N LEU A 440 -21.50 14.70 9.42
CA LEU A 440 -20.41 14.27 10.29
C LEU A 440 -20.94 14.06 11.72
N LYS A 441 -20.94 12.80 12.17
CA LYS A 441 -21.30 12.43 13.55
C LYS A 441 -20.20 11.58 14.17
N ILE A 442 -19.53 12.14 15.17
CA ILE A 442 -18.52 11.45 15.97
C ILE A 442 -19.25 10.64 17.06
N LEU A 443 -19.07 9.32 17.04
CA LEU A 443 -19.63 8.40 18.03
C LEU A 443 -18.73 8.28 19.26
N ALA A 444 -17.40 8.29 19.06
CA ALA A 444 -16.43 8.22 20.14
C ALA A 444 -15.06 8.76 19.72
N LYS A 445 -14.26 9.14 20.72
CA LYS A 445 -12.82 9.38 20.64
C LYS A 445 -12.18 8.47 21.69
N ASN A 446 -11.35 7.55 21.23
CA ASN A 446 -10.70 6.53 22.06
C ASN A 446 -9.20 6.81 22.14
N ASP A 447 -8.60 6.61 23.31
CA ASP A 447 -7.18 6.86 23.54
C ASP A 447 -6.41 5.55 23.73
N MET A 448 -5.48 5.28 22.83
CA MET A 448 -4.66 4.06 22.83
C MET A 448 -3.32 4.24 23.56
N ASP A 449 -3.02 5.44 24.08
CA ASP A 449 -1.83 5.78 24.87
C ASP A 449 -0.48 5.41 24.22
N GLU A 450 -0.49 5.20 22.91
CA GLU A 450 0.68 4.77 22.13
C GLU A 450 0.65 5.38 20.73
N GLU A 451 1.82 5.63 20.15
CA GLU A 451 1.94 6.12 18.78
C GLU A 451 1.44 5.05 17.78
N ILE A 452 0.55 5.45 16.86
CA ILE A 452 -0.01 4.56 15.82
C ILE A 452 0.14 5.21 14.44
N LEU A 453 1.05 4.67 13.62
CA LEU A 453 1.19 5.05 12.21
C LEU A 453 0.56 4.03 11.26
N ALA A 454 0.50 2.77 11.69
CA ALA A 454 -0.04 1.67 10.92
C ALA A 454 -1.55 1.83 10.75
N THR A 455 -2.06 1.48 9.57
CA THR A 455 -3.51 1.39 9.38
C THR A 455 -4.06 0.22 10.22
N PRO A 456 -5.10 0.41 11.06
CA PRO A 456 -5.63 -0.70 11.85
C PRO A 456 -6.28 -1.76 10.96
N SER A 457 -6.54 -2.93 11.53
CA SER A 457 -7.12 -4.07 10.81
C SER A 457 -8.38 -4.56 11.51
N ILE A 458 -9.31 -5.12 10.73
CA ILE A 458 -10.60 -5.60 11.22
C ILE A 458 -10.77 -7.06 10.80
N ALA A 459 -10.91 -7.95 11.76
CA ALA A 459 -11.24 -9.35 11.50
C ALA A 459 -12.02 -9.93 12.67
N ASP A 460 -12.97 -10.82 12.38
CA ASP A 460 -13.75 -11.58 13.35
C ASP A 460 -14.32 -10.73 14.50
N SER A 461 -14.91 -9.56 14.20
CA SER A 461 -15.44 -8.61 15.20
C SER A 461 -14.40 -8.03 16.18
N ARG A 462 -13.12 -7.98 15.76
CA ARG A 462 -12.00 -7.42 16.53
C ARG A 462 -11.28 -6.33 15.74
N LEU A 463 -10.76 -5.34 16.46
CA LEU A 463 -9.88 -4.30 15.93
C LEU A 463 -8.45 -4.59 16.36
N PHE A 464 -7.52 -4.54 15.42
CA PHE A 464 -6.10 -4.74 15.67
C PHE A 464 -5.34 -3.45 15.39
N PHE A 465 -4.73 -2.89 16.43
CA PHE A 465 -3.94 -1.67 16.35
C PHE A 465 -2.45 -2.01 16.50
N ARG A 466 -1.70 -1.92 15.40
CA ARG A 466 -0.24 -1.95 15.45
C ARG A 466 0.25 -0.59 15.94
N THR A 467 0.68 -0.53 17.19
CA THR A 467 1.42 0.62 17.73
C THR A 467 2.86 0.59 17.24
N ARG A 468 3.69 1.58 17.56
CA ARG A 468 5.11 1.60 17.12
C ARG A 468 5.89 0.37 17.58
N THR A 469 5.66 -0.11 18.80
CA THR A 469 6.46 -1.17 19.44
C THR A 469 5.63 -2.37 19.88
N GLY A 470 4.32 -2.37 19.68
CA GLY A 470 3.45 -3.48 20.03
C GLY A 470 2.22 -3.59 19.14
N ILE A 471 1.31 -4.47 19.54
CA ILE A 471 -0.01 -4.62 18.95
C ILE A 471 -1.05 -4.76 20.07
N ILE A 472 -2.23 -4.16 19.85
CA ILE A 472 -3.37 -4.17 20.76
C ILE A 472 -4.58 -4.73 20.02
N CYS A 473 -5.22 -5.76 20.57
CA CYS A 473 -6.48 -6.30 20.07
C CYS A 473 -7.63 -5.83 20.95
N VAL A 474 -8.64 -5.20 20.34
CA VAL A 474 -9.81 -4.64 21.03
C VAL A 474 -11.09 -5.30 20.51
N SER A 475 -12.02 -5.66 21.40
CA SER A 475 -13.32 -6.23 21.02
C SER A 475 -14.37 -6.06 22.11
N ASN A 476 -15.65 -6.08 21.74
CA ASN A 476 -16.76 -6.19 22.70
C ASN A 476 -16.80 -7.55 23.44
N GLU A 477 -16.00 -8.53 23.02
CA GLU A 477 -15.82 -9.80 23.76
C GLU A 477 -14.97 -9.65 25.03
N ALA A 478 -14.18 -8.57 25.13
CA ALA A 478 -13.40 -8.28 26.32
C ALA A 478 -14.35 -7.88 27.48
N LYS A 479 -14.01 -8.36 28.68
CA LYS A 479 -14.82 -8.14 29.88
C LYS A 479 -14.67 -6.74 30.45
#